data_AF-A0A813Q0T5-F1
#
_entry.id   AF-A0A813Q0T5-F1
#
_cell.length_a   1.000
_cell.length_b   1.000
_cell.length_c   1.000
_cell.angle_alpha   90.00
_cell.angle_beta   90.00
_cell.angle_gamma   90.00
#
_symmetry.space_group_name_H-M   'P 1'
#
loop_
_entity.id
_entity.type
_entity.pdbx_description
1 polymer ?
#
loop_
_entity_poly.entity_id
_entity_poly.type
_entity_poly.pdbx_seq_one_letter_code
_entity_poly.pdbx_strand_id
1 'polypeptide(L)'
;MLLNLFDQSGQSTQDLTRESSEFLWYQLLREYIMKMVQTNDSKKIMLEKFRLYYRTIKAYLSKVDESKNLRWYELIDYQVGYLLIEMDQSVEAIRYSENLLEEAKDDKNSFIALFGLVIACLNNEQVEQANEYINHCCKLYENIPDGTIYDHCHIFDLLGSIAHKQNRPKLAIHYYTEILKIVPEDDTDMISIANTNLANIYYSNVYYGINEFDKAIDNCMISLTLIDDNNERKIAQIYENIFGCYVHTALTSITTCRPYIPSDNRSFFVRDYPQSNLPQRISNSSYQNLLRQLPSLRLVVLGCARNVERDLDAFRRHIEPIINLFHSSSRILIFESDSKDKTVKKLREWSRVELYTYRGLLGRYPERTDRLAYCRNMLMDKAHLLLPDYIFIVDLDRFPTPVSSFLSNFQYDTNQWSVMTATSHDTYYDIWALRTLSDSVMNYDVWNQVFNLELSLSNYCHPSIFNGIIGIHKRRIPVEHGLIEVRSAFNGAGLYKVCEYER
;
A
#
# COMPACT_ATOMS: atom_id res chain seq x y z
N MET A 1 -32.45 -15.22 -13.52
CA MET A 1 -33.89 -15.29 -13.16
C MET A 1 -34.71 -14.01 -13.46
N LEU A 2 -34.10 -12.84 -13.67
CA LEU A 2 -34.83 -11.58 -13.95
C LEU A 2 -35.13 -11.27 -15.43
N LEU A 3 -34.58 -12.03 -16.38
CA LEU A 3 -34.71 -11.75 -17.82
C LEU A 3 -35.95 -12.38 -18.49
N ASN A 4 -36.62 -13.36 -17.87
CA ASN A 4 -37.75 -14.09 -18.46
C ASN A 4 -39.14 -13.54 -18.08
N LEU A 5 -39.22 -12.41 -17.37
CA LEU A 5 -40.50 -11.87 -16.89
C LEU A 5 -41.22 -10.94 -17.89
N PHE A 6 -40.64 -10.64 -19.05
CA PHE A 6 -41.23 -9.69 -20.00
C PHE A 6 -41.09 -10.15 -21.45
N ASP A 7 -41.87 -11.17 -21.83
CA ASP A 7 -42.15 -11.46 -23.24
C ASP A 7 -43.11 -10.39 -23.79
N GLN A 8 -42.64 -9.62 -24.77
CA GLN A 8 -43.31 -8.42 -25.29
C GLN A 8 -43.75 -8.55 -26.75
N SER A 9 -43.97 -9.76 -27.26
CA SER A 9 -44.62 -9.90 -28.57
C SER A 9 -46.11 -9.50 -28.46
N GLY A 10 -46.41 -8.21 -28.67
CA GLY A 10 -47.77 -7.73 -28.96
C GLY A 10 -48.38 -6.65 -28.05
N GLN A 11 -47.63 -6.00 -27.16
CA GLN A 11 -48.19 -4.99 -26.24
C GLN A 11 -48.02 -3.54 -26.75
N SER A 12 -49.00 -2.67 -26.44
CA SER A 12 -49.02 -1.27 -26.87
C SER A 12 -48.35 -0.34 -25.84
N THR A 13 -47.81 0.80 -26.28
CA THR A 13 -47.14 1.81 -25.43
C THR A 13 -48.01 2.38 -24.30
N GLN A 14 -49.33 2.22 -24.36
CA GLN A 14 -50.23 2.65 -23.29
C GLN A 14 -50.25 1.67 -22.10
N ASP A 15 -50.03 0.38 -22.35
CA ASP A 15 -50.03 -0.66 -21.30
C ASP A 15 -48.80 -0.54 -20.38
N LEU A 16 -47.67 -0.05 -20.91
CA LEU A 16 -46.40 0.15 -20.20
C LEU A 16 -46.40 1.33 -19.19
N THR A 17 -47.42 2.18 -19.21
CA THR A 17 -47.53 3.32 -18.27
C THR A 17 -48.23 2.96 -16.95
N ARG A 18 -48.82 1.75 -16.87
CA ARG A 18 -49.45 1.22 -15.65
C ARG A 18 -48.54 0.28 -14.85
N GLU A 19 -47.48 -0.22 -15.45
CA GLU A 19 -46.48 -1.03 -14.75
C GLU A 19 -45.39 -0.15 -14.15
N SER A 20 -44.95 -0.56 -12.96
CA SER A 20 -44.33 0.18 -11.87
C SER A 20 -43.20 1.15 -12.21
N SER A 21 -42.95 2.08 -11.29
CA SER A 21 -41.75 2.93 -11.22
C SER A 21 -40.42 2.17 -11.41
N GLU A 22 -40.43 0.85 -11.23
CA GLU A 22 -39.32 -0.08 -11.48
C GLU A 22 -38.97 -0.19 -12.98
N PHE A 23 -39.97 -0.16 -13.87
CA PHE A 23 -39.76 -0.17 -15.33
C PHE A 23 -39.10 1.13 -15.81
N LEU A 24 -39.55 2.27 -15.28
CA LEU A 24 -38.94 3.58 -15.55
C LEU A 24 -37.51 3.67 -15.01
N TRP A 25 -37.25 3.15 -13.81
CA TRP A 25 -35.91 3.10 -13.22
C TRP A 25 -34.95 2.20 -14.00
N TYR A 26 -35.39 1.00 -14.36
CA TYR A 26 -34.58 0.04 -15.12
C TYR A 26 -34.27 0.57 -16.53
N GLN A 27 -35.25 1.16 -17.22
CA GLN A 27 -35.05 1.78 -18.53
C GLN A 27 -34.08 2.98 -18.46
N LEU A 28 -34.21 3.84 -17.45
CA LEU A 28 -33.28 4.98 -17.27
C LEU A 28 -31.86 4.52 -16.95
N LEU A 29 -31.70 3.58 -16.02
CA LEU A 29 -30.40 3.06 -15.61
C LEU A 29 -29.70 2.35 -16.77
N ARG A 30 -30.43 1.50 -17.50
CA ARG A 30 -29.94 0.75 -18.66
C ARG A 30 -29.58 1.66 -19.83
N GLU A 31 -30.42 2.62 -20.18
CA GLU A 31 -30.15 3.55 -21.29
C GLU A 31 -28.99 4.52 -20.96
N TYR A 32 -28.82 4.94 -19.70
CA TYR A 32 -27.77 5.90 -19.33
C TYR A 32 -26.40 5.27 -19.02
N ILE A 33 -26.36 4.10 -18.36
CA ILE A 33 -25.09 3.44 -18.01
C ILE A 33 -24.45 2.79 -19.24
N MET A 34 -25.24 2.23 -20.15
CA MET A 34 -24.71 1.46 -21.29
C MET A 34 -24.32 2.31 -22.51
N LYS A 35 -24.79 3.57 -22.63
CA LYS A 35 -24.61 4.38 -23.86
C LYS A 35 -23.67 5.59 -23.74
N MET A 36 -23.15 5.93 -22.57
CA MET A 36 -22.24 7.08 -22.43
C MET A 36 -20.76 6.69 -22.32
N VAL A 37 -19.92 7.40 -23.08
CA VAL A 37 -18.46 7.37 -22.92
C VAL A 37 -18.10 7.85 -21.51
N GLN A 38 -17.28 7.07 -20.82
CA GLN A 38 -16.89 7.24 -19.40
C GLN A 38 -15.94 8.44 -19.17
N THR A 39 -16.38 9.66 -19.48
CA THR A 39 -15.63 10.86 -19.08
C THR A 39 -16.05 11.32 -17.69
N ASN A 40 -15.15 11.96 -16.95
CA ASN A 40 -15.44 12.50 -15.61
C ASN A 40 -16.58 13.52 -15.62
N ASP A 41 -16.75 14.28 -16.71
CA ASP A 41 -17.84 15.24 -16.85
C ASP A 41 -19.21 14.55 -16.99
N SER A 42 -19.28 13.45 -17.74
CA SER A 42 -20.49 12.62 -17.84
C SER A 42 -20.87 12.01 -16.48
N LYS A 43 -19.89 11.55 -15.69
CA LYS A 43 -20.11 11.06 -14.33
C LYS A 43 -20.64 12.15 -13.39
N LYS A 44 -20.10 13.38 -13.48
CA LYS A 44 -20.55 14.53 -12.67
C LYS A 44 -21.99 14.95 -12.98
N ILE A 45 -22.35 15.02 -14.26
CA ILE A 45 -23.72 15.33 -14.70
C ILE A 45 -24.70 14.24 -14.24
N MET A 46 -24.26 12.97 -14.27
CA MET A 46 -25.04 11.85 -13.76
C MET A 46 -25.32 12.02 -12.26
N LEU A 47 -24.30 12.29 -11.45
CA LEU A 47 -24.45 12.48 -10.00
C LEU A 47 -25.41 13.63 -9.67
N GLU A 48 -25.32 14.76 -10.39
CA GLU A 48 -26.25 15.89 -10.21
C GLU A 48 -27.70 15.52 -10.54
N LYS A 49 -27.92 14.76 -11.63
CA LYS A 49 -29.25 14.26 -11.99
C LYS A 49 -29.79 13.25 -10.99
N PHE A 50 -28.96 12.32 -10.50
CA PHE A 50 -29.34 11.37 -9.45
C PHE A 50 -29.70 12.09 -8.15
N ARG A 51 -28.89 13.07 -7.71
CA ARG A 51 -29.18 13.89 -6.53
C ARG A 51 -30.49 14.67 -6.66
N LEU A 52 -30.74 15.27 -7.83
CA LEU A 52 -31.99 15.97 -8.10
C LEU A 52 -33.18 15.02 -8.07
N TYR A 53 -33.06 13.87 -8.75
CA TYR A 53 -34.11 12.86 -8.83
C TYR A 53 -34.41 12.24 -7.46
N TYR A 54 -33.38 11.93 -6.64
CA TYR A 54 -33.53 11.49 -5.26
C TYR A 54 -34.30 12.51 -4.43
N ARG A 55 -33.95 13.81 -4.51
CA ARG A 55 -34.70 14.86 -3.81
C ARG A 55 -36.16 14.91 -4.25
N THR A 56 -36.43 14.76 -5.55
CA THR A 56 -37.79 14.75 -6.10
C THR A 56 -38.58 13.52 -5.64
N ILE A 57 -37.98 12.32 -5.69
CA ILE A 57 -38.59 11.09 -5.18
C ILE A 57 -38.82 11.19 -3.68
N LYS A 58 -37.85 11.65 -2.89
CA LYS A 58 -37.98 11.82 -1.43
C LYS A 58 -39.12 12.77 -1.08
N ALA A 59 -39.25 13.89 -1.81
CA ALA A 59 -40.35 14.85 -1.63
C ALA A 59 -41.71 14.33 -2.13
N TYR A 60 -41.73 13.38 -3.06
CA TYR A 60 -42.95 12.74 -3.57
C TYR A 60 -43.41 11.61 -2.64
N LEU A 61 -42.49 10.73 -2.24
CA LEU A 61 -42.72 9.62 -1.33
C LEU A 61 -42.98 10.08 0.11
N SER A 62 -42.48 11.24 0.54
CA SER A 62 -42.87 11.85 1.83
C SER A 62 -44.36 12.28 1.88
N LYS A 63 -45.09 12.20 0.75
CA LYS A 63 -46.52 12.49 0.65
C LYS A 63 -47.38 11.23 0.52
N VAL A 64 -46.77 10.04 0.46
CA VAL A 64 -47.43 8.75 0.28
C VAL A 64 -47.05 7.85 1.46
N ASP A 65 -48.04 7.19 2.07
CA ASP A 65 -47.96 6.29 3.24
C ASP A 65 -46.54 5.70 3.50
N GLU A 66 -45.93 6.15 4.61
CA GLU A 66 -44.53 5.88 4.99
C GLU A 66 -44.22 4.38 5.16
N SER A 67 -45.23 3.56 5.47
CA SER A 67 -45.04 2.15 5.84
C SER A 67 -44.60 1.23 4.70
N LYS A 68 -44.81 1.63 3.43
CA LYS A 68 -44.47 0.81 2.25
C LYS A 68 -43.21 1.29 1.49
N ASN A 69 -42.59 2.38 1.93
CA ASN A 69 -41.55 3.08 1.17
C ASN A 69 -40.13 3.00 1.74
N LEU A 70 -39.92 2.45 2.96
CA LEU A 70 -38.58 2.38 3.59
C LEU A 70 -37.55 1.64 2.72
N ARG A 71 -37.93 0.51 2.12
CA ARG A 71 -37.04 -0.33 1.30
C ARG A 71 -36.45 0.41 0.08
N TRP A 72 -37.15 1.42 -0.43
CA TRP A 72 -36.69 2.20 -1.59
C TRP A 72 -35.66 3.26 -1.22
N TYR A 73 -35.80 3.87 -0.05
CA TYR A 73 -34.80 4.81 0.46
C TYR A 73 -33.48 4.10 0.73
N GLU A 74 -33.53 2.94 1.37
CA GLU A 74 -32.40 2.06 1.66
C GLU A 74 -31.58 1.74 0.40
N LEU A 75 -32.25 1.34 -0.69
CA LEU A 75 -31.59 0.98 -1.95
C LEU A 75 -30.97 2.21 -2.63
N ILE A 76 -31.65 3.35 -2.62
CA ILE A 76 -31.12 4.55 -3.29
C ILE A 76 -29.92 5.12 -2.52
N ASP A 77 -29.99 5.14 -1.19
CA ASP A 77 -28.91 5.63 -0.34
C ASP A 77 -27.65 4.77 -0.45
N TYR A 78 -27.79 3.44 -0.51
CA TYR A 78 -26.69 2.54 -0.84
C TYR A 78 -26.08 2.83 -2.23
N GLN A 79 -26.92 3.00 -3.25
CA GLN A 79 -26.47 3.24 -4.63
C GLN A 79 -25.77 4.60 -4.79
N VAL A 80 -26.19 5.64 -4.06
CA VAL A 80 -25.51 6.95 -4.06
C VAL A 80 -24.12 6.84 -3.44
N GLY A 81 -23.98 6.13 -2.30
CA GLY A 81 -22.67 5.86 -1.70
C GLY A 81 -21.75 5.12 -2.66
N TYR A 82 -22.26 4.07 -3.31
CA TYR A 82 -21.50 3.28 -4.29
C TYR A 82 -21.08 4.09 -5.53
N LEU A 83 -21.97 4.93 -6.07
CA LEU A 83 -21.64 5.82 -7.19
C LEU A 83 -20.55 6.84 -6.84
N LEU A 84 -20.57 7.39 -5.61
CA LEU A 84 -19.51 8.29 -5.14
C LEU A 84 -18.15 7.59 -5.07
N ILE A 85 -18.13 6.31 -4.70
CA ILE A 85 -16.93 5.47 -4.72
C ILE A 85 -16.41 5.26 -6.15
N GLU A 86 -17.28 4.88 -7.09
CA GLU A 86 -16.93 4.68 -8.53
C GLU A 86 -16.46 5.97 -9.25
N MET A 87 -16.70 7.13 -8.62
CA MET A 87 -16.24 8.44 -9.06
C MET A 87 -14.93 8.89 -8.40
N ASP A 88 -14.26 8.02 -7.62
CA ASP A 88 -13.07 8.35 -6.83
C ASP A 88 -13.33 9.50 -5.82
N GLN A 89 -14.56 9.61 -5.33
CA GLN A 89 -15.00 10.59 -4.34
C GLN A 89 -15.19 9.95 -2.96
N SER A 90 -14.25 9.10 -2.55
CA SER A 90 -14.38 8.30 -1.32
C SER A 90 -14.58 9.15 -0.06
N VAL A 91 -14.01 10.36 0.02
CA VAL A 91 -14.24 11.29 1.15
C VAL A 91 -15.70 11.75 1.22
N GLU A 92 -16.32 12.01 0.07
CA GLU A 92 -17.72 12.41 0.00
C GLU A 92 -18.64 11.21 0.28
N ALA A 93 -18.24 10.01 -0.15
CA ALA A 93 -18.92 8.77 0.19
C ALA A 93 -18.90 8.51 1.71
N ILE A 94 -17.75 8.69 2.36
CA ILE A 94 -17.62 8.60 3.83
C ILE A 94 -18.58 9.59 4.50
N ARG A 95 -18.52 10.88 4.14
CA ARG A 95 -19.39 11.91 4.70
C ARG A 95 -20.88 11.59 4.51
N TYR A 96 -21.24 11.06 3.34
CA TYR A 96 -22.61 10.66 3.04
C TYR A 96 -23.06 9.50 3.96
N SER A 97 -22.22 8.47 4.09
CA SER A 97 -22.53 7.31 4.92
C SER A 97 -22.48 7.62 6.43
N GLU A 98 -21.67 8.59 6.88
CA GLU A 98 -21.69 9.09 8.27
C GLU A 98 -23.03 9.79 8.57
N ASN A 99 -23.50 10.65 7.67
CA ASN A 99 -24.81 11.30 7.82
C ASN A 99 -25.95 10.27 7.83
N LEU A 100 -25.88 9.24 6.97
CA LEU A 100 -26.87 8.15 6.97
C LEU A 100 -26.86 7.38 8.29
N LEU A 101 -25.69 7.16 8.88
CA LEU A 101 -25.56 6.47 10.17
C LEU A 101 -26.18 7.31 11.30
N GLU A 102 -26.01 8.63 11.28
CA GLU A 102 -26.65 9.54 12.24
C GLU A 102 -28.18 9.59 12.09
N GLU A 103 -28.69 9.46 10.87
CA GLU A 103 -30.12 9.47 10.55
C GLU A 103 -30.80 8.09 10.71
N ALA A 104 -30.03 7.02 10.90
CA ALA A 104 -30.54 5.67 10.98
C ALA A 104 -31.44 5.47 12.21
N LYS A 105 -32.67 4.99 11.99
CA LYS A 105 -33.68 4.80 13.05
C LYS A 105 -33.76 3.37 13.58
N ASP A 106 -33.03 2.45 12.94
CA ASP A 106 -33.02 1.03 13.27
C ASP A 106 -31.64 0.42 12.94
N ASP A 107 -31.41 -0.78 13.46
CA ASP A 107 -30.14 -1.50 13.32
C ASP A 107 -29.83 -1.87 11.86
N LYS A 108 -30.86 -2.05 11.03
CA LYS A 108 -30.72 -2.39 9.61
C LYS A 108 -30.21 -1.18 8.81
N ASN A 109 -30.78 0.00 9.02
CA ASN A 109 -30.32 1.25 8.42
C ASN A 109 -28.91 1.63 8.91
N SER A 110 -28.64 1.39 10.20
CA SER A 110 -27.31 1.56 10.78
C SER A 110 -26.30 0.64 10.11
N PHE A 111 -26.69 -0.61 9.86
CA PHE A 111 -25.87 -1.59 9.16
C PHE A 111 -25.56 -1.17 7.71
N ILE A 112 -26.56 -0.72 6.93
CA ILE A 112 -26.35 -0.25 5.55
C ILE A 112 -25.40 0.95 5.52
N ALA A 113 -25.59 1.91 6.43
CA ALA A 113 -24.73 3.08 6.53
C ALA A 113 -23.29 2.70 6.90
N LEU A 114 -23.11 1.82 7.89
CA LEU A 114 -21.79 1.30 8.26
C LEU A 114 -21.16 0.50 7.14
N PHE A 115 -21.92 -0.30 6.40
CA PHE A 115 -21.42 -1.05 5.24
C PHE A 115 -20.91 -0.10 4.15
N GLY A 116 -21.64 0.98 3.87
CA GLY A 116 -21.18 2.06 3.00
C GLY A 116 -19.89 2.72 3.49
N LEU A 117 -19.76 2.95 4.80
CA LEU A 117 -18.54 3.48 5.42
C LEU A 117 -17.35 2.54 5.24
N VAL A 118 -17.54 1.23 5.43
CA VAL A 118 -16.47 0.25 5.24
C VAL A 118 -15.96 0.30 3.79
N ILE A 119 -16.86 0.22 2.81
CA ILE A 119 -16.47 0.27 1.39
C ILE A 119 -15.75 1.59 1.06
N ALA A 120 -16.27 2.72 1.54
CA ALA A 120 -15.69 4.03 1.28
C ALA A 120 -14.29 4.18 1.93
N CYS A 121 -14.13 3.74 3.17
CA CYS A 121 -12.83 3.72 3.86
C CYS A 121 -11.82 2.79 3.17
N LEU A 122 -12.24 1.62 2.70
CA LEU A 122 -11.33 0.71 1.99
C LEU A 122 -10.86 1.25 0.66
N ASN A 123 -11.73 1.91 -0.10
CA ASN A 123 -11.34 2.58 -1.34
C ASN A 123 -10.41 3.77 -1.07
N ASN A 124 -10.55 4.42 0.08
CA ASN A 124 -9.65 5.47 0.54
C ASN A 124 -8.40 4.95 1.27
N GLU A 125 -8.11 3.64 1.23
CA GLU A 125 -6.99 2.99 1.94
C GLU A 125 -6.97 3.20 3.48
N GLN A 126 -8.11 3.57 4.08
CA GLN A 126 -8.29 3.76 5.52
C GLN A 126 -8.65 2.45 6.22
N VAL A 127 -7.71 1.51 6.19
CA VAL A 127 -7.94 0.12 6.63
C VAL A 127 -8.27 -0.01 8.13
N GLU A 128 -7.67 0.80 9.00
CA GLU A 128 -7.96 0.78 10.44
C GLU A 128 -9.40 1.24 10.73
N GLN A 129 -9.80 2.35 10.12
CA GLN A 129 -11.15 2.90 10.26
C GLN A 129 -12.21 1.95 9.66
N ALA A 130 -11.89 1.32 8.52
CA ALA A 130 -12.73 0.26 7.96
C ALA A 130 -12.91 -0.90 8.95
N ASN A 131 -11.86 -1.35 9.63
CA ASN A 131 -11.97 -2.40 10.65
C ASN A 131 -12.84 -1.98 11.85
N GLU A 132 -12.78 -0.72 12.28
CA GLU A 132 -13.65 -0.20 13.34
C GLU A 132 -15.12 -0.27 12.93
N TYR A 133 -15.45 0.18 11.72
CA TYR A 133 -16.82 0.10 11.21
C TYR A 133 -17.27 -1.34 11.00
N ILE A 134 -16.40 -2.25 10.59
CA ILE A 134 -16.75 -3.68 10.50
C ILE A 134 -17.03 -4.27 11.87
N ASN A 135 -16.23 -3.98 12.88
CA ASN A 135 -16.52 -4.43 14.24
C ASN A 135 -17.87 -3.89 14.73
N HIS A 136 -18.24 -2.68 14.29
CA HIS A 136 -19.56 -2.12 14.57
C HIS A 136 -20.67 -2.82 13.78
N CYS A 137 -20.46 -3.11 12.49
CA CYS A 137 -21.34 -3.96 11.68
C CYS A 137 -21.56 -5.29 12.38
N CYS A 138 -20.51 -6.03 12.74
CA CYS A 138 -20.61 -7.34 13.40
C CYS A 138 -21.43 -7.26 14.70
N LYS A 139 -21.21 -6.24 15.55
CA LYS A 139 -21.95 -6.07 16.81
C LYS A 139 -23.43 -5.74 16.62
N LEU A 140 -23.76 -4.86 15.68
CA LEU A 140 -25.16 -4.58 15.35
C LEU A 140 -25.81 -5.84 14.79
N TYR A 141 -25.08 -6.54 13.95
CA TYR A 141 -25.56 -7.69 13.21
C TYR A 141 -25.79 -8.94 14.08
N GLU A 142 -24.98 -9.13 15.15
CA GLU A 142 -25.25 -10.13 16.20
C GLU A 142 -26.62 -9.94 16.88
N ASN A 143 -27.19 -8.73 16.81
CA ASN A 143 -28.48 -8.38 17.40
C ASN A 143 -29.63 -8.32 16.39
N ILE A 144 -29.41 -8.53 15.09
CA ILE A 144 -30.47 -8.52 14.06
C ILE A 144 -31.04 -9.96 13.94
N PRO A 145 -32.23 -10.25 14.51
CA PRO A 145 -32.76 -11.62 14.56
C PRO A 145 -33.15 -12.16 13.18
N ASP A 146 -33.32 -11.26 12.19
CA ASP A 146 -33.77 -11.53 10.83
C ASP A 146 -32.69 -11.19 9.77
N GLY A 147 -31.40 -11.14 10.15
CA GLY A 147 -30.31 -10.86 9.21
C GLY A 147 -30.32 -11.90 8.09
N THR A 148 -30.46 -11.47 6.83
CA THR A 148 -30.57 -12.42 5.73
C THR A 148 -29.24 -13.16 5.56
N ILE A 149 -29.28 -14.41 5.10
CA ILE A 149 -28.06 -15.18 4.79
C ILE A 149 -27.15 -14.40 3.82
N TYR A 150 -27.76 -13.61 2.92
CA TYR A 150 -27.07 -12.74 1.97
C TYR A 150 -26.21 -11.66 2.65
N ASP A 151 -26.75 -11.01 3.67
CA ASP A 151 -26.01 -9.96 4.40
C ASP A 151 -24.79 -10.56 5.13
N HIS A 152 -24.91 -11.77 5.69
CA HIS A 152 -23.76 -12.49 6.27
C HIS A 152 -22.67 -12.77 5.23
N CYS A 153 -23.06 -13.23 4.03
CA CYS A 153 -22.13 -13.53 2.95
C CYS A 153 -21.37 -12.28 2.49
N HIS A 154 -22.06 -11.14 2.37
CA HIS A 154 -21.45 -9.86 2.00
C HIS A 154 -20.46 -9.34 3.04
N ILE A 155 -20.76 -9.48 4.34
CA ILE A 155 -19.83 -9.09 5.41
C ILE A 155 -18.56 -9.93 5.34
N PHE A 156 -18.70 -11.24 5.19
CA PHE A 156 -17.55 -12.13 5.10
C PHE A 156 -16.75 -11.92 3.81
N ASP A 157 -17.38 -11.63 2.68
CA ASP A 157 -16.69 -11.30 1.42
C ASP A 157 -15.81 -10.05 1.59
N LEU A 158 -16.34 -9.04 2.27
CA LEU A 158 -15.64 -7.80 2.57
C LEU A 158 -14.48 -8.03 3.53
N LEU A 159 -14.73 -8.73 4.65
CA LEU A 159 -13.71 -9.12 5.62
C LEU A 159 -12.58 -9.94 4.98
N GLY A 160 -12.94 -10.88 4.10
CA GLY A 160 -12.00 -11.68 3.31
C GLY A 160 -11.12 -10.81 2.43
N SER A 161 -11.72 -9.87 1.71
CA SER A 161 -11.02 -8.94 0.81
C SER A 161 -10.02 -8.06 1.57
N ILE A 162 -10.40 -7.59 2.76
CA ILE A 162 -9.54 -6.78 3.62
C ILE A 162 -8.39 -7.59 4.18
N ALA A 163 -8.69 -8.77 4.72
CA ALA A 163 -7.66 -9.66 5.25
C ALA A 163 -6.63 -10.00 4.16
N HIS A 164 -7.08 -10.19 2.92
CA HIS A 164 -6.19 -10.39 1.78
C HIS A 164 -5.31 -9.14 1.51
N LYS A 165 -5.92 -7.94 1.43
CA LYS A 165 -5.18 -6.67 1.25
C LYS A 165 -4.20 -6.35 2.40
N GLN A 166 -4.51 -6.74 3.63
CA GLN A 166 -3.65 -6.63 4.80
C GLN A 166 -2.53 -7.69 4.85
N ASN A 167 -2.44 -8.54 3.83
CA ASN A 167 -1.50 -9.63 3.76
C ASN A 167 -1.66 -10.66 4.91
N ARG A 168 -2.93 -10.98 5.23
CA ARG A 168 -3.34 -11.99 6.23
C ARG A 168 -4.11 -13.13 5.54
N PRO A 169 -3.46 -13.94 4.69
CA PRO A 169 -4.15 -14.89 3.82
C PRO A 169 -4.94 -15.98 4.56
N LYS A 170 -4.45 -16.46 5.70
CA LYS A 170 -5.18 -17.46 6.52
C LYS A 170 -6.52 -16.93 7.03
N LEU A 171 -6.55 -15.65 7.39
CA LEU A 171 -7.76 -15.00 7.86
C LEU A 171 -8.73 -14.73 6.70
N ALA A 172 -8.20 -14.36 5.53
CA ALA A 172 -9.01 -14.23 4.33
C ALA A 172 -9.67 -15.56 3.93
N ILE A 173 -8.90 -16.66 3.90
CA ILE A 173 -9.39 -18.02 3.65
C ILE A 173 -10.50 -18.38 4.64
N HIS A 174 -10.31 -18.09 5.92
CA HIS A 174 -11.34 -18.36 6.93
C HIS A 174 -12.67 -17.68 6.56
N TYR A 175 -12.67 -16.39 6.24
CA TYR A 175 -13.91 -15.67 5.92
C TYR A 175 -14.61 -16.20 4.68
N TYR A 176 -13.88 -16.44 3.58
CA TYR A 176 -14.50 -17.02 2.38
C TYR A 176 -15.00 -18.45 2.61
N THR A 177 -14.36 -19.21 3.49
CA THR A 177 -14.84 -20.54 3.89
C THR A 177 -16.13 -20.44 4.71
N GLU A 178 -16.27 -19.43 5.56
CA GLU A 178 -17.53 -19.20 6.30
C GLU A 178 -18.69 -18.85 5.35
N ILE A 179 -18.45 -18.08 4.28
CA ILE A 179 -19.47 -17.84 3.24
C ILE A 179 -20.00 -19.17 2.70
N LEU A 180 -19.10 -20.07 2.30
CA LEU A 180 -19.48 -21.36 1.70
C LEU A 180 -20.24 -22.29 2.67
N LYS A 181 -20.16 -22.07 3.98
CA LYS A 181 -20.92 -22.84 4.97
C LYS A 181 -22.36 -22.38 5.14
N ILE A 182 -22.62 -21.09 4.89
CA ILE A 182 -23.90 -20.45 5.20
C ILE A 182 -24.71 -20.10 3.96
N VAL A 183 -24.05 -19.87 2.83
CA VAL A 183 -24.69 -19.52 1.56
C VAL A 183 -25.67 -20.63 1.12
N PRO A 184 -26.88 -20.31 0.65
CA PRO A 184 -27.82 -21.31 0.16
C PRO A 184 -27.26 -22.02 -1.08
N GLU A 185 -27.50 -23.32 -1.24
CA GLU A 185 -26.95 -24.12 -2.34
C GLU A 185 -27.42 -23.63 -3.73
N ASP A 186 -28.56 -22.93 -3.80
CA ASP A 186 -29.12 -22.36 -5.03
C ASP A 186 -28.58 -20.96 -5.37
N ASP A 187 -27.85 -20.31 -4.46
CA ASP A 187 -27.20 -19.01 -4.69
C ASP A 187 -25.83 -19.18 -5.38
N THR A 188 -25.90 -19.58 -6.64
CA THR A 188 -24.74 -19.84 -7.50
C THR A 188 -23.80 -18.63 -7.65
N ASP A 189 -24.33 -17.40 -7.57
CA ASP A 189 -23.54 -16.17 -7.70
C ASP A 189 -22.60 -15.97 -6.51
N MET A 190 -23.12 -16.07 -5.29
CA MET A 190 -22.31 -15.93 -4.07
C MET A 190 -21.31 -17.07 -3.90
N ILE A 191 -21.72 -18.31 -4.20
CA ILE A 191 -20.80 -19.45 -4.20
C ILE A 191 -19.67 -19.20 -5.20
N SER A 192 -19.99 -18.70 -6.39
CA SER A 192 -19.00 -18.37 -7.42
C SER A 192 -18.05 -17.26 -6.97
N ILE A 193 -18.55 -16.19 -6.32
CA ILE A 193 -17.73 -15.10 -5.79
C ILE A 193 -16.74 -15.62 -4.74
N ALA A 194 -17.22 -16.36 -3.74
CA ALA A 194 -16.38 -16.90 -2.67
C ALA A 194 -15.28 -17.82 -3.21
N ASN A 195 -15.62 -18.73 -4.14
CA ASN A 195 -14.64 -19.60 -4.78
C ASN A 195 -13.63 -18.81 -5.65
N THR A 196 -14.07 -17.78 -6.39
CA THR A 196 -13.15 -16.94 -7.19
C THR A 196 -12.12 -16.25 -6.29
N ASN A 197 -12.58 -15.72 -5.15
CA ASN A 197 -11.72 -15.05 -4.18
C ASN A 197 -10.78 -16.03 -3.46
N LEU A 198 -11.25 -17.22 -3.09
CA LEU A 198 -10.40 -18.30 -2.59
C LEU A 198 -9.33 -18.69 -3.61
N ALA A 199 -9.70 -18.85 -4.88
CA ALA A 199 -8.76 -19.15 -5.94
C ALA A 199 -7.68 -18.07 -6.10
N ASN A 200 -8.07 -16.79 -6.11
CA ASN A 200 -7.14 -15.66 -6.12
C ASN A 200 -6.17 -15.71 -4.94
N ILE A 201 -6.65 -16.07 -3.74
CA ILE A 201 -5.82 -16.15 -2.54
C ILE A 201 -4.87 -17.34 -2.62
N TYR A 202 -5.36 -18.53 -3.00
CA TYR A 202 -4.50 -19.70 -3.15
C TYR A 202 -3.45 -19.51 -4.26
N TYR A 203 -3.80 -18.82 -5.35
CA TYR A 203 -2.89 -18.50 -6.44
C TYR A 203 -1.87 -17.42 -6.07
N SER A 204 -2.29 -16.29 -5.48
CA SER A 204 -1.38 -15.17 -5.14
C SER A 204 -0.37 -15.49 -4.03
N ASN A 205 -0.63 -16.53 -3.22
CA ASN A 205 0.21 -16.90 -2.08
C ASN A 205 1.45 -17.75 -2.40
N VAL A 206 1.89 -17.79 -3.66
CA VAL A 206 3.23 -18.31 -4.02
C VAL A 206 4.34 -17.60 -3.23
N TYR A 207 4.16 -16.32 -2.90
CA TYR A 207 5.09 -15.54 -2.09
C TYR A 207 5.07 -15.88 -0.58
N TYR A 208 4.01 -16.51 -0.08
CA TYR A 208 3.83 -16.80 1.35
C TYR A 208 3.97 -18.28 1.70
N GLY A 209 4.39 -19.12 0.75
CA GLY A 209 4.74 -20.51 0.97
C GLY A 209 3.55 -21.45 1.19
N ILE A 210 2.34 -21.04 0.79
CA ILE A 210 1.14 -21.89 0.89
C ILE A 210 1.05 -22.86 -0.30
N ASN A 211 1.45 -22.47 -1.53
CA ASN A 211 1.61 -23.36 -2.70
C ASN A 211 0.48 -24.39 -2.92
N GLU A 212 -0.77 -24.06 -2.60
CA GLU A 212 -1.93 -24.94 -2.77
C GLU A 212 -2.60 -24.71 -4.14
N PHE A 213 -1.84 -24.88 -5.24
CA PHE A 213 -2.32 -24.67 -6.61
C PHE A 213 -3.52 -25.56 -6.95
N ASP A 214 -3.54 -26.80 -6.44
CA ASP A 214 -4.66 -27.71 -6.64
C ASP A 214 -5.96 -27.12 -6.10
N LYS A 215 -5.91 -26.51 -4.91
CA LYS A 215 -7.09 -25.82 -4.33
C LYS A 215 -7.48 -24.58 -5.13
N ALA A 216 -6.50 -23.83 -5.67
CA ALA A 216 -6.79 -22.71 -6.54
C ALA A 216 -7.55 -23.15 -7.80
N ILE A 217 -7.08 -24.23 -8.44
CA ILE A 217 -7.72 -24.82 -9.62
C ILE A 217 -9.11 -25.35 -9.27
N ASP A 218 -9.26 -26.11 -8.18
CA ASP A 218 -10.55 -26.66 -7.75
C ASP A 218 -11.60 -25.55 -7.54
N ASN A 219 -11.22 -24.47 -6.85
CA ASN A 219 -12.09 -23.32 -6.64
C ASN A 219 -12.42 -22.60 -7.95
N CYS A 220 -11.45 -22.43 -8.86
CA CYS A 220 -11.72 -21.88 -10.20
C CYS A 220 -12.70 -22.74 -11.00
N MET A 221 -12.56 -24.07 -10.95
CA MET A 221 -13.46 -24.99 -11.66
C MET A 221 -14.88 -24.92 -11.10
N ILE A 222 -15.03 -24.86 -9.77
CA ILE A 222 -16.34 -24.65 -9.12
C ILE A 222 -16.94 -23.32 -9.61
N SER A 223 -16.19 -22.22 -9.58
CA SER A 223 -16.68 -20.92 -10.07
C SER A 223 -17.11 -20.94 -11.54
N LEU A 224 -16.39 -21.66 -12.42
CA LEU A 224 -16.76 -21.80 -13.84
C LEU A 224 -18.06 -22.58 -14.02
N THR A 225 -18.33 -23.60 -13.21
CA THR A 225 -19.59 -24.37 -13.31
C THR A 225 -20.83 -23.59 -12.88
N LEU A 226 -20.63 -22.47 -12.17
CA LEU A 226 -21.71 -21.68 -11.55
C LEU A 226 -21.91 -20.31 -12.20
N ILE A 227 -21.02 -19.87 -13.10
CA ILE A 227 -21.11 -18.57 -13.75
C ILE A 227 -22.02 -18.63 -14.98
N ASP A 228 -22.83 -17.58 -15.15
CA ASP A 228 -23.56 -17.32 -16.39
C ASP A 228 -22.58 -17.12 -17.56
N ASP A 229 -22.77 -17.89 -18.64
CA ASP A 229 -21.97 -17.86 -19.87
C ASP A 229 -21.82 -16.44 -20.47
N ASN A 230 -22.72 -15.51 -20.13
CA ASN A 230 -22.66 -14.12 -20.59
C ASN A 230 -21.69 -13.22 -19.80
N ASN A 231 -21.07 -13.71 -18.71
CA ASN A 231 -20.13 -12.92 -17.91
C ASN A 231 -18.67 -13.09 -18.38
N GLU A 232 -18.42 -12.69 -19.63
CA GLU A 232 -17.13 -12.88 -20.33
C GLU A 232 -15.92 -12.37 -19.51
N ARG A 233 -16.08 -11.26 -18.78
CA ARG A 233 -15.01 -10.68 -17.95
C ARG A 233 -14.61 -11.60 -16.78
N LYS A 234 -15.60 -12.16 -16.08
CA LYS A 234 -15.34 -13.05 -14.94
C LYS A 234 -14.80 -14.40 -15.42
N ILE A 235 -15.29 -14.90 -16.54
CA ILE A 235 -14.79 -16.12 -17.20
C ILE A 235 -13.32 -15.93 -17.60
N ALA A 236 -12.97 -14.81 -18.24
CA ALA A 236 -11.59 -14.50 -18.63
C ALA A 236 -10.66 -14.45 -17.41
N GLN A 237 -11.09 -13.80 -16.32
CA GLN A 237 -10.31 -13.76 -15.07
C GLN A 237 -10.06 -15.15 -14.49
N ILE A 238 -11.07 -16.03 -14.50
CA ILE A 238 -10.91 -17.38 -13.97
C ILE A 238 -9.98 -18.22 -14.86
N TYR A 239 -10.08 -18.09 -16.19
CA TYR A 239 -9.13 -18.75 -17.09
C TYR A 239 -7.71 -18.22 -16.96
N GLU A 240 -7.51 -16.93 -16.70
CA GLU A 240 -6.20 -16.36 -16.41
C GLU A 240 -5.60 -16.98 -15.14
N ASN A 241 -6.40 -17.14 -14.08
CA ASN A 241 -5.98 -17.81 -12.85
C ASN A 241 -5.65 -19.29 -13.07
N ILE A 242 -6.49 -20.03 -13.81
CA ILE A 242 -6.24 -21.44 -14.14
C ILE A 242 -4.97 -21.57 -14.98
N PHE A 243 -4.80 -20.74 -16.01
CA PHE A 243 -3.61 -20.72 -16.84
C PHE A 243 -2.37 -20.39 -16.02
N GLY A 244 -2.45 -19.38 -15.14
CA GLY A 244 -1.41 -19.04 -14.19
C GLY A 244 -1.04 -20.22 -13.29
N CYS A 245 -2.03 -20.92 -12.74
CA CYS A 245 -1.82 -22.14 -11.95
C CYS A 245 -1.15 -23.23 -12.77
N TYR A 246 -1.59 -23.53 -14.00
CA TYR A 246 -0.97 -24.55 -14.84
C TYR A 246 0.43 -24.16 -15.29
N VAL A 247 0.70 -22.89 -15.60
CA VAL A 247 2.05 -22.42 -15.93
C VAL A 247 2.94 -22.56 -14.70
N HIS A 248 2.49 -22.16 -13.52
CA HIS A 248 3.27 -22.35 -12.29
C HIS A 248 3.43 -23.82 -11.89
N THR A 249 2.40 -24.64 -12.02
CA THR A 249 2.45 -26.09 -11.76
C THR A 249 3.31 -26.80 -12.79
N ALA A 250 3.27 -26.44 -14.07
CA ALA A 250 4.18 -26.96 -15.10
C ALA A 250 5.62 -26.50 -14.86
N LEU A 251 5.83 -25.23 -14.49
CA LEU A 251 7.15 -24.72 -14.11
C LEU A 251 7.67 -25.35 -12.81
N THR A 252 6.80 -25.72 -11.87
CA THR A 252 7.21 -26.38 -10.61
C THR A 252 7.34 -27.90 -10.73
N SER A 253 6.55 -28.54 -11.61
CA SER A 253 6.60 -29.99 -11.88
C SER A 253 7.66 -30.39 -12.91
N ILE A 254 8.14 -29.45 -13.74
CA ILE A 254 9.25 -29.70 -14.68
C ILE A 254 10.62 -29.57 -14.02
N THR A 255 10.70 -29.13 -12.77
CA THR A 255 12.00 -28.88 -12.15
C THR A 255 12.05 -29.27 -10.69
N THR A 256 12.67 -30.42 -10.41
CA THR A 256 13.46 -30.55 -9.19
C THR A 256 14.51 -29.45 -9.23
N CYS A 257 14.24 -28.32 -8.59
CA CYS A 257 15.20 -27.23 -8.53
C CYS A 257 16.38 -27.70 -7.68
N ARG A 258 17.60 -27.40 -8.12
CA ARG A 258 18.80 -27.70 -7.34
C ARG A 258 19.10 -26.54 -6.40
N PRO A 259 19.59 -26.77 -5.17
CA PRO A 259 19.99 -25.67 -4.30
C PRO A 259 21.17 -24.93 -4.93
N TYR A 260 21.10 -23.61 -4.97
CA TYR A 260 22.24 -22.74 -5.24
C TYR A 260 23.13 -22.71 -3.99
N ILE A 261 24.39 -23.09 -4.17
CA ILE A 261 25.41 -23.05 -3.11
C ILE A 261 26.45 -22.03 -3.55
N PRO A 262 26.58 -20.87 -2.88
CA PRO A 262 27.62 -19.92 -3.20
C PRO A 262 28.99 -20.52 -2.90
N SER A 263 30.00 -20.15 -3.69
CA SER A 263 31.38 -20.59 -3.49
C SER A 263 31.99 -20.07 -2.18
N ASP A 264 31.50 -18.94 -1.67
CA ASP A 264 31.86 -18.34 -0.39
C ASP A 264 30.58 -17.82 0.29
N ASN A 265 30.30 -18.26 1.52
CA ASN A 265 29.09 -17.91 2.27
C ASN A 265 29.32 -16.84 3.35
N ARG A 266 30.51 -16.24 3.39
CA ARG A 266 30.86 -15.17 4.32
C ARG A 266 30.26 -13.84 3.85
N SER A 267 29.87 -12.99 4.81
CA SER A 267 29.35 -11.65 4.50
C SER A 267 30.44 -10.74 3.92
N PHE A 268 30.03 -9.62 3.32
CA PHE A 268 30.94 -8.69 2.66
C PHE A 268 32.00 -8.14 3.61
N PHE A 269 31.59 -7.79 4.84
CA PHE A 269 32.46 -7.26 5.89
C PHE A 269 33.43 -8.30 6.48
N VAL A 270 33.27 -9.58 6.17
CA VAL A 270 34.22 -10.64 6.55
C VAL A 270 35.20 -10.94 5.41
N ARG A 271 34.79 -10.68 4.15
CA ARG A 271 35.54 -11.02 2.94
C ARG A 271 36.45 -9.90 2.47
N ASP A 272 36.07 -8.64 2.71
CA ASP A 272 36.91 -7.52 2.31
C ASP A 272 38.25 -7.54 3.05
N TYR A 273 39.31 -7.32 2.29
CA TYR A 273 40.68 -7.26 2.78
C TYR A 273 40.85 -6.12 3.80
N PRO A 274 41.90 -6.16 4.64
CA PRO A 274 42.24 -5.06 5.54
C PRO A 274 42.26 -3.74 4.76
N GLN A 275 41.43 -2.80 5.20
CA GLN A 275 41.24 -1.54 4.50
C GLN A 275 42.34 -0.57 4.90
N SER A 276 43.04 -0.03 3.91
CA SER A 276 44.23 0.81 4.12
C SER A 276 43.89 2.30 4.25
N ASN A 277 42.70 2.73 3.83
CA ASN A 277 42.31 4.15 3.81
C ASN A 277 41.23 4.50 4.84
N LEU A 278 41.13 3.75 5.93
CA LEU A 278 40.19 4.12 7.00
C LEU A 278 40.61 5.44 7.67
N PRO A 279 39.66 6.34 7.95
CA PRO A 279 39.98 7.60 8.58
C PRO A 279 40.55 7.35 9.98
N GLN A 280 41.58 8.09 10.35
CA GLN A 280 42.25 7.94 11.63
C GLN A 280 41.36 8.40 12.77
N ARG A 281 41.33 7.61 13.84
CA ARG A 281 40.69 8.04 15.10
C ARG A 281 41.52 9.16 15.72
N ILE A 282 40.87 10.27 16.06
CA ILE A 282 41.53 11.42 16.67
C ILE A 282 41.62 11.27 18.18
N SER A 283 42.54 12.05 18.79
CA SER A 283 42.69 12.07 20.24
C SER A 283 41.42 12.62 20.94
N ASN A 284 41.23 12.28 22.21
CA ASN A 284 40.10 12.80 22.99
C ASN A 284 40.08 14.34 23.05
N SER A 285 41.23 15.00 23.15
CA SER A 285 41.30 16.47 23.16
C SER A 285 40.89 17.06 21.81
N SER A 286 41.35 16.46 20.70
CA SER A 286 40.93 16.84 19.34
C SER A 286 39.42 16.65 19.15
N TYR A 287 38.86 15.53 19.60
CA TYR A 287 37.43 15.25 19.55
C TYR A 287 36.62 16.30 20.32
N GLN A 288 37.00 16.62 21.55
CA GLN A 288 36.32 17.65 22.35
C GLN A 288 36.40 19.04 21.71
N ASN A 289 37.53 19.39 21.10
CA ASN A 289 37.67 20.64 20.36
C ASN A 289 36.75 20.68 19.13
N LEU A 290 36.63 19.58 18.40
CA LEU A 290 35.72 19.48 17.26
C LEU A 290 34.25 19.63 17.70
N LEU A 291 33.85 18.97 18.79
CA LEU A 291 32.49 19.12 19.33
C LEU A 291 32.16 20.58 19.67
N ARG A 292 33.12 21.35 20.18
CA ARG A 292 32.94 22.79 20.45
C ARG A 292 32.82 23.65 19.19
N GLN A 293 33.24 23.14 18.03
CA GLN A 293 33.13 23.83 16.75
C GLN A 293 31.80 23.54 16.05
N LEU A 294 31.07 22.47 16.40
CA LEU A 294 29.79 22.16 15.76
C LEU A 294 28.82 23.36 15.72
N PRO A 295 28.68 24.20 16.78
CA PRO A 295 27.80 25.37 16.74
C PRO A 295 28.19 26.46 15.72
N SER A 296 29.40 26.44 15.16
CA SER A 296 29.79 27.33 14.05
C SER A 296 29.59 26.70 12.66
N LEU A 297 29.25 25.43 12.59
CA LEU A 297 29.06 24.67 11.34
C LEU A 297 27.57 24.54 11.03
N ARG A 298 27.23 24.52 9.75
CA ARG A 298 25.86 24.43 9.25
C ARG A 298 25.55 23.00 8.80
N LEU A 299 24.48 22.46 9.37
CA LEU A 299 23.91 21.18 8.99
C LEU A 299 22.63 21.39 8.19
N VAL A 300 22.49 20.68 7.07
CA VAL A 300 21.21 20.55 6.37
C VAL A 300 20.77 19.10 6.43
N VAL A 301 19.64 18.84 7.09
CA VAL A 301 19.03 17.51 7.16
C VAL A 301 18.04 17.36 6.01
N LEU A 302 18.12 16.25 5.27
CA LEU A 302 17.26 15.96 4.13
C LEU A 302 16.49 14.65 4.36
N GLY A 303 15.21 14.64 4.03
CA GLY A 303 14.41 13.42 4.06
C GLY A 303 13.22 13.44 3.11
N CYS A 304 12.87 12.27 2.58
CA CYS A 304 11.69 12.11 1.73
C CYS A 304 10.54 11.51 2.55
N ALA A 305 9.32 11.99 2.33
CA ALA A 305 8.14 11.58 3.07
C ALA A 305 7.05 11.07 2.11
N ARG A 306 6.48 9.90 2.43
CA ARG A 306 5.21 9.45 1.89
C ARG A 306 4.58 8.45 2.85
N ASN A 307 3.41 8.76 3.37
CA ASN A 307 2.68 7.90 4.31
C ASN A 307 3.51 7.50 5.55
N VAL A 308 4.15 8.47 6.21
CA VAL A 308 5.03 8.26 7.38
C VAL A 308 4.45 8.85 8.66
N GLU A 309 3.14 9.11 8.73
CA GLU A 309 2.49 9.81 9.86
C GLU A 309 2.87 9.24 11.23
N ARG A 310 2.93 7.91 11.31
CA ARG A 310 3.21 7.16 12.54
C ARG A 310 4.65 7.31 13.04
N ASP A 311 5.59 7.61 12.14
CA ASP A 311 7.03 7.63 12.43
C ASP A 311 7.55 9.04 12.72
N LEU A 312 6.80 10.09 12.33
CA LEU A 312 7.22 11.50 12.44
C LEU A 312 7.54 11.94 13.88
N ASP A 313 6.75 11.51 14.87
CA ASP A 313 6.97 11.90 16.27
C ASP A 313 8.23 11.25 16.86
N ALA A 314 8.53 10.01 16.44
CA ALA A 314 9.79 9.36 16.80
C ALA A 314 10.97 10.04 16.08
N PHE A 315 10.86 10.25 14.77
CA PHE A 315 11.88 10.92 13.98
C PHE A 315 12.23 12.30 14.55
N ARG A 316 11.22 13.13 14.84
CA ARG A 316 11.38 14.46 15.45
C ARG A 316 12.19 14.42 16.74
N ARG A 317 11.85 13.49 17.66
CA ARG A 317 12.56 13.33 18.95
C ARG A 317 14.04 13.02 18.79
N HIS A 318 14.44 12.33 17.71
CA HIS A 318 15.82 11.96 17.46
C HIS A 318 16.60 13.03 16.67
N ILE A 319 15.95 13.68 15.69
CA ILE A 319 16.65 14.60 14.81
C ILE A 319 16.83 16.00 15.41
N GLU A 320 15.87 16.51 16.19
CA GLU A 320 15.97 17.85 16.79
C GLU A 320 17.20 18.02 17.70
N PRO A 321 17.50 17.07 18.62
CA PRO A 321 18.72 17.14 19.41
C PRO A 321 20.00 17.16 18.57
N ILE A 322 20.03 16.45 17.44
CA ILE A 322 21.20 16.40 16.55
C ILE A 322 21.41 17.75 15.88
N ILE A 323 20.37 18.32 15.24
CA ILE A 323 20.50 19.61 14.54
C ILE A 323 20.77 20.76 15.52
N ASN A 324 20.38 20.64 16.79
CA ASN A 324 20.69 21.62 17.84
C ASN A 324 22.17 21.70 18.21
N LEU A 325 22.99 20.73 17.81
CA LEU A 325 24.44 20.78 18.03
C LEU A 325 25.14 21.77 17.07
N PHE A 326 24.46 22.13 15.98
CA PHE A 326 25.00 22.92 14.89
C PHE A 326 24.55 24.38 14.96
N HIS A 327 25.09 25.22 14.07
CA HIS A 327 24.71 26.62 13.94
C HIS A 327 23.19 26.79 13.78
N SER A 328 22.63 27.87 14.33
CA SER A 328 21.19 28.16 14.33
C SER A 328 20.59 28.34 12.94
N SER A 329 21.43 28.58 11.92
CA SER A 329 21.02 28.61 10.51
C SER A 329 20.87 27.23 9.87
N SER A 330 21.14 26.14 10.60
CA SER A 330 20.91 24.77 10.14
C SER A 330 19.42 24.54 9.84
N ARG A 331 19.12 23.67 8.87
CA ARG A 331 17.74 23.45 8.36
C ARG A 331 17.38 21.98 8.25
N ILE A 332 16.09 21.68 8.37
CA ILE A 332 15.51 20.37 8.04
C ILE A 332 14.64 20.58 6.81
N LEU A 333 15.01 19.97 5.69
CA LEU A 333 14.25 20.02 4.44
C LEU A 333 13.59 18.66 4.23
N ILE A 334 12.27 18.65 4.06
CA ILE A 334 11.52 17.43 3.80
C ILE A 334 10.77 17.59 2.49
N PHE A 335 10.89 16.59 1.61
CA PHE A 335 10.12 16.51 0.38
C PHE A 335 9.06 15.42 0.51
N GLU A 336 7.81 15.85 0.49
CA GLU A 336 6.64 15.00 0.58
C GLU A 336 6.03 14.78 -0.81
N SER A 337 5.68 13.53 -1.10
CA SER A 337 5.02 13.15 -2.35
C SER A 337 3.82 12.24 -2.11
N ASP A 338 2.62 12.69 -2.52
CA ASP A 338 1.40 11.88 -2.61
C ASP A 338 1.05 11.06 -1.35
N SER A 339 1.23 11.64 -0.17
CA SER A 339 0.76 11.06 1.09
C SER A 339 -0.76 11.10 1.16
N LYS A 340 -1.36 10.01 1.63
CA LYS A 340 -2.80 9.82 1.86
C LYS A 340 -3.16 9.86 3.34
N ASP A 341 -2.18 9.69 4.23
CA ASP A 341 -2.34 9.82 5.68
C ASP A 341 -2.13 11.29 6.15
N LYS A 342 -2.05 11.52 7.46
CA LYS A 342 -1.86 12.88 8.01
C LYS A 342 -0.39 13.34 8.00
N THR A 343 0.50 12.71 7.21
CA THR A 343 1.92 13.10 7.07
C THR A 343 2.06 14.59 6.78
N VAL A 344 1.38 15.10 5.74
CA VAL A 344 1.47 16.51 5.34
C VAL A 344 1.03 17.44 6.47
N LYS A 345 -0.05 17.08 7.17
CA LYS A 345 -0.57 17.88 8.28
C LYS A 345 0.47 17.97 9.40
N LYS A 346 0.99 16.84 9.88
CA LYS A 346 2.01 16.80 10.94
C LYS A 346 3.29 17.54 10.54
N LEU A 347 3.74 17.40 9.30
CA LEU A 347 4.94 18.11 8.81
C LEU A 347 4.74 19.63 8.76
N ARG A 348 3.55 20.12 8.42
CA ARG A 348 3.25 21.57 8.44
C ARG A 348 3.19 22.16 9.84
N GLU A 349 2.75 21.36 10.82
CA GLU A 349 2.71 21.77 12.24
C GLU A 349 4.12 21.81 12.86
N TRP A 350 5.11 21.16 12.23
CA TRP A 350 6.49 21.15 12.69
C TRP A 350 7.26 22.37 12.17
N SER A 351 7.27 23.44 12.95
CA SER A 351 7.86 24.75 12.59
C SER A 351 9.35 24.75 12.20
N ARG A 352 10.10 23.69 12.50
CA ARG A 352 11.52 23.55 12.17
C ARG A 352 11.76 22.96 10.77
N VAL A 353 10.73 22.37 10.17
CA VAL A 353 10.79 21.75 8.86
C VAL A 353 10.43 22.76 7.78
N GLU A 354 11.27 22.84 6.78
CA GLU A 354 10.93 23.43 5.49
C GLU A 354 10.37 22.32 4.60
N LEU A 355 9.05 22.35 4.39
CA LEU A 355 8.30 21.31 3.70
C LEU A 355 8.10 21.68 2.22
N TYR A 356 8.52 20.77 1.35
CA TYR A 356 8.20 20.79 -0.07
C TYR A 356 7.18 19.69 -0.36
N THR A 357 6.05 20.02 -0.98
CA THR A 357 5.01 19.03 -1.32
C THR A 357 4.77 19.03 -2.82
N TYR A 358 4.72 17.86 -3.45
CA TYR A 358 4.36 17.72 -4.85
C TYR A 358 3.27 16.66 -5.02
N ARG A 359 2.15 17.06 -5.65
CA ARG A 359 1.01 16.18 -5.94
C ARG A 359 1.10 15.61 -7.36
N GLY A 360 0.62 14.38 -7.54
CA GLY A 360 0.60 13.68 -8.82
C GLY A 360 1.95 13.09 -9.23
N LEU A 361 2.91 12.96 -8.31
CA LEU A 361 4.22 12.39 -8.63
C LEU A 361 4.11 10.88 -8.93
N LEU A 362 3.21 10.17 -8.25
CA LEU A 362 2.87 8.77 -8.51
C LEU A 362 2.45 8.53 -9.96
N GLY A 363 1.65 9.43 -10.54
CA GLY A 363 1.22 9.31 -11.93
C GLY A 363 2.34 9.59 -12.93
N ARG A 364 3.26 10.50 -12.60
CA ARG A 364 4.39 10.87 -13.47
C ARG A 364 5.55 9.88 -13.41
N TYR A 365 5.82 9.35 -12.23
CA TYR A 365 6.88 8.37 -11.97
C TYR A 365 6.26 7.19 -11.22
N PRO A 366 5.73 6.16 -11.93
CA PRO A 366 5.09 5.01 -11.29
C PRO A 366 6.07 4.15 -10.49
N GLU A 367 7.34 4.11 -10.91
CA GLU A 367 8.39 3.38 -10.22
C GLU A 367 8.83 4.09 -8.94
N ARG A 368 8.93 3.33 -7.83
CA ARG A 368 9.30 3.88 -6.52
C ARG A 368 10.71 4.46 -6.53
N THR A 369 11.65 3.80 -7.18
CA THR A 369 13.05 4.22 -7.26
C THR A 369 13.18 5.57 -7.96
N ASP A 370 12.48 5.74 -9.08
CA ASP A 370 12.53 6.96 -9.90
C ASP A 370 11.93 8.15 -9.16
N ARG A 371 10.80 7.93 -8.46
CA ARG A 371 10.23 8.95 -7.57
C ARG A 371 11.18 9.38 -6.48
N LEU A 372 11.76 8.42 -5.77
CA LEU A 372 12.69 8.72 -4.67
C LEU A 372 13.91 9.47 -5.19
N ALA A 373 14.45 9.09 -6.35
CA ALA A 373 15.53 9.81 -7.00
C ALA A 373 15.14 11.25 -7.33
N TYR A 374 13.95 11.47 -7.91
CA TYR A 374 13.43 12.81 -8.17
C TYR A 374 13.34 13.65 -6.89
N CYS A 375 12.69 13.13 -5.84
CA CYS A 375 12.53 13.84 -4.56
C CYS A 375 13.89 14.18 -3.92
N ARG A 376 14.84 13.23 -3.94
CA ARG A 376 16.19 13.44 -3.39
C ARG A 376 16.97 14.49 -4.17
N ASN A 377 16.92 14.46 -5.51
CA ASN A 377 17.60 15.46 -6.34
C ASN A 377 17.04 16.87 -6.10
N MET A 378 15.71 17.01 -6.00
CA MET A 378 15.08 18.28 -5.66
C MET A 378 15.56 18.81 -4.29
N LEU A 379 15.68 17.94 -3.29
CA LEU A 379 16.20 18.31 -1.97
C LEU A 379 17.67 18.71 -2.02
N MET A 380 18.49 18.00 -2.79
CA MET A 380 19.92 18.31 -2.96
C MET A 380 20.12 19.70 -3.58
N ASP A 381 19.35 20.04 -4.62
CA ASP A 381 19.40 21.38 -5.24
C ASP A 381 19.08 22.48 -4.21
N LYS A 382 18.08 22.26 -3.35
CA LYS A 382 17.74 23.20 -2.26
C LYS A 382 18.83 23.26 -1.20
N ALA A 383 19.40 22.11 -0.83
CA ALA A 383 20.46 22.04 0.17
C ALA A 383 21.69 22.84 -0.24
N HIS A 384 22.13 22.75 -1.51
CA HIS A 384 23.30 23.46 -1.99
C HIS A 384 23.18 24.98 -1.89
N LEU A 385 21.97 25.54 -2.08
CA LEU A 385 21.73 26.98 -1.92
C LEU A 385 21.93 27.48 -0.48
N LEU A 386 21.85 26.58 0.50
CA LEU A 386 22.08 26.91 1.92
C LEU A 386 23.57 26.87 2.30
N LEU A 387 24.44 26.48 1.36
CA LEU A 387 25.89 26.34 1.52
C LEU A 387 26.28 25.54 2.79
N PRO A 388 25.69 24.37 3.09
CA PRO A 388 25.99 23.63 4.31
C PRO A 388 27.45 23.19 4.41
N ASP A 389 27.95 23.02 5.63
CA ASP A 389 29.21 22.32 5.89
C ASP A 389 28.99 20.80 5.87
N TYR A 390 27.80 20.36 6.32
CA TYR A 390 27.38 18.96 6.29
C TYR A 390 25.94 18.82 5.76
N ILE A 391 25.72 17.76 4.98
CA ILE A 391 24.39 17.31 4.58
C ILE A 391 24.12 15.97 5.27
N PHE A 392 22.97 15.85 5.92
CA PHE A 392 22.56 14.63 6.60
C PHE A 392 21.29 14.08 5.98
N ILE A 393 21.42 13.02 5.19
CA ILE A 393 20.30 12.35 4.53
C ILE A 393 19.79 11.24 5.44
N VAL A 394 18.48 11.20 5.67
CA VAL A 394 17.87 10.27 6.61
C VAL A 394 16.48 9.80 6.16
N ASP A 395 16.20 8.51 6.36
CA ASP A 395 14.88 7.90 6.18
C ASP A 395 14.01 8.20 7.41
N LEU A 396 12.83 8.80 7.20
CA LEU A 396 11.95 9.26 8.27
C LEU A 396 11.35 8.11 9.09
N ASP A 397 11.18 6.93 8.49
CA ASP A 397 10.60 5.73 9.08
C ASP A 397 11.64 4.82 9.74
N ARG A 398 12.94 5.15 9.64
CA ARG A 398 14.04 4.27 10.09
C ARG A 398 15.19 5.00 10.80
N PHE A 399 14.86 5.95 11.68
CA PHE A 399 15.89 6.71 12.40
C PHE A 399 15.72 6.85 13.93
N PRO A 400 15.81 5.75 14.70
CA PRO A 400 15.88 5.81 16.17
C PRO A 400 17.32 5.99 16.67
N THR A 401 18.01 7.04 16.24
CA THR A 401 19.45 7.22 16.55
C THR A 401 19.67 8.17 17.73
N PRO A 402 20.36 7.73 18.80
CA PRO A 402 20.80 8.63 19.86
C PRO A 402 21.85 9.64 19.37
N VAL A 403 21.89 10.82 20.01
CA VAL A 403 22.90 11.85 19.71
C VAL A 403 24.33 11.32 19.84
N SER A 404 24.62 10.45 20.80
CA SER A 404 25.95 9.84 20.99
C SER A 404 26.39 9.01 19.79
N SER A 405 25.47 8.24 19.19
CA SER A 405 25.73 7.48 17.97
C SER A 405 26.01 8.41 16.79
N PHE A 406 25.25 9.50 16.63
CA PHE A 406 25.56 10.52 15.62
C PHE A 406 26.93 11.18 15.86
N LEU A 407 27.28 11.53 17.10
CA LEU A 407 28.55 12.17 17.43
C LEU A 407 29.77 11.26 17.21
N SER A 408 29.58 9.95 17.19
CA SER A 408 30.66 8.97 16.96
C SER A 408 31.36 9.19 15.61
N ASN A 409 30.68 9.74 14.61
CA ASN A 409 31.27 10.08 13.31
C ASN A 409 32.47 11.04 13.47
N PHE A 410 32.42 11.92 14.46
CA PHE A 410 33.46 12.93 14.71
C PHE A 410 34.61 12.42 15.58
N GLN A 411 34.60 11.15 15.99
CA GLN A 411 35.77 10.52 16.63
C GLN A 411 36.89 10.22 15.63
N TYR A 412 36.63 10.44 14.34
CA TYR A 412 37.58 10.25 13.24
C TYR A 412 37.89 11.59 12.58
N ASP A 413 39.09 11.71 12.01
CA ASP A 413 39.54 12.92 11.33
C ASP A 413 38.61 13.24 10.16
N THR A 414 37.90 14.37 10.25
CA THR A 414 36.91 14.79 9.26
C THR A 414 37.52 15.17 7.93
N ASN A 415 38.84 15.31 7.83
CA ASN A 415 39.51 15.54 6.55
C ASN A 415 39.82 14.23 5.80
N GLN A 416 39.56 13.07 6.41
CA GLN A 416 39.89 11.75 5.85
C GLN A 416 38.65 10.96 5.40
N TRP A 417 37.45 11.54 5.49
CA TRP A 417 36.22 10.93 4.98
C TRP A 417 35.31 11.96 4.31
N SER A 418 34.60 11.53 3.26
CA SER A 418 33.61 12.36 2.55
C SER A 418 32.18 12.07 3.03
N VAL A 419 31.90 10.81 3.38
CA VAL A 419 30.61 10.37 3.89
C VAL A 419 30.79 9.32 4.98
N MET A 420 29.94 9.37 6.01
CA MET A 420 29.74 8.27 6.95
C MET A 420 28.28 7.81 6.90
N THR A 421 28.05 6.53 6.63
CA THR A 421 26.71 5.95 6.55
C THR A 421 26.42 5.05 7.73
N ALA A 422 25.16 5.04 8.17
CA ALA A 422 24.74 4.27 9.32
C ALA A 422 24.91 2.76 9.10
N THR A 423 25.06 2.05 10.21
CA THR A 423 24.78 0.62 10.34
C THR A 423 23.53 0.45 11.22
N SER A 424 22.94 -0.74 11.22
CA SER A 424 21.78 -1.08 12.06
C SER A 424 22.21 -2.03 13.19
N HIS A 425 21.46 -2.00 14.30
CA HIS A 425 21.65 -2.97 15.38
C HIS A 425 21.33 -4.41 14.92
N ASP A 426 20.37 -4.52 14.00
CA ASP A 426 19.94 -5.77 13.39
C ASP A 426 20.74 -6.05 12.11
N THR A 427 20.09 -6.48 11.04
CA THR A 427 20.73 -6.77 9.76
C THR A 427 20.90 -5.50 8.93
N TYR A 428 22.03 -5.41 8.21
CA TYR A 428 22.21 -4.39 7.19
C TYR A 428 21.18 -4.61 6.07
N TYR A 429 20.22 -3.70 5.91
CA TYR A 429 19.01 -3.99 5.12
C TYR A 429 19.12 -3.54 3.67
N ASP A 430 19.79 -2.42 3.42
CA ASP A 430 19.80 -1.76 2.12
C ASP A 430 20.99 -2.22 1.26
N ILE A 431 20.95 -3.50 0.91
CA ILE A 431 21.92 -4.13 0.01
C ILE A 431 21.92 -3.48 -1.37
N TRP A 432 20.82 -2.82 -1.77
CA TRP A 432 20.73 -2.17 -3.06
C TRP A 432 21.78 -1.07 -3.20
N ALA A 433 21.95 -0.26 -2.15
CA ALA A 433 22.92 0.85 -2.14
C ALA A 433 24.37 0.41 -1.89
N LEU A 434 24.61 -0.79 -1.37
CA LEU A 434 25.93 -1.21 -0.91
C LEU A 434 26.82 -1.68 -2.06
N ARG A 435 28.02 -1.08 -2.18
CA ARG A 435 29.07 -1.48 -3.13
C ARG A 435 30.41 -1.54 -2.41
N THR A 436 31.01 -2.72 -2.33
CA THR A 436 32.34 -2.91 -1.72
C THR A 436 33.46 -2.42 -2.62
N LEU A 437 34.69 -2.38 -2.12
CA LEU A 437 35.86 -2.08 -2.95
C LEU A 437 36.18 -3.22 -3.93
N SER A 438 35.91 -4.47 -3.52
CA SER A 438 36.18 -5.68 -4.28
C SER A 438 35.03 -6.05 -5.25
N ASP A 439 35.38 -6.24 -6.52
CA ASP A 439 34.48 -6.74 -7.58
C ASP A 439 33.97 -8.16 -7.31
N SER A 440 34.73 -8.95 -6.56
CA SER A 440 34.35 -10.34 -6.23
C SER A 440 33.46 -10.46 -4.99
N VAL A 441 33.26 -9.37 -4.24
CA VAL A 441 32.47 -9.37 -3.00
C VAL A 441 31.09 -8.81 -3.25
N MET A 442 30.97 -7.50 -3.53
CA MET A 442 29.68 -6.85 -3.79
C MET A 442 29.81 -5.52 -4.54
N ASN A 443 30.73 -5.38 -5.49
CA ASN A 443 30.77 -4.22 -6.39
C ASN A 443 30.01 -4.48 -7.71
N TYR A 444 28.78 -4.97 -7.60
CA TYR A 444 27.90 -5.29 -8.73
C TYR A 444 26.43 -5.20 -8.32
N ASP A 445 25.51 -5.31 -9.29
CA ASP A 445 24.07 -5.39 -9.01
C ASP A 445 23.69 -6.82 -8.59
N VAL A 446 23.47 -7.01 -7.29
CA VAL A 446 23.08 -8.31 -6.72
C VAL A 446 21.73 -8.80 -7.25
N TRP A 447 20.81 -7.90 -7.61
CA TRP A 447 19.49 -8.28 -8.11
C TRP A 447 19.58 -8.77 -9.54
N ASN A 448 20.40 -8.12 -10.37
CA ASN A 448 20.72 -8.63 -11.70
C ASN A 448 21.34 -10.03 -11.63
N GLN A 449 22.19 -10.32 -10.63
CA GLN A 449 22.73 -11.66 -10.43
C GLN A 449 21.65 -12.68 -10.03
N VAL A 450 20.74 -12.31 -9.13
CA VAL A 450 19.58 -13.12 -8.75
C VAL A 450 18.73 -13.45 -9.99
N PHE A 451 18.31 -12.44 -10.76
CA PHE A 451 17.51 -12.63 -11.97
C PHE A 451 18.22 -13.51 -13.02
N ASN A 452 19.52 -13.30 -13.24
CA ASN A 452 20.28 -14.13 -14.18
C ASN A 452 20.36 -15.61 -13.77
N LEU A 453 20.45 -15.90 -12.46
CA LEU A 453 20.46 -17.27 -11.97
C LEU A 453 19.07 -17.91 -12.02
N GLU A 454 18.01 -17.14 -11.75
CA GLU A 454 16.62 -17.59 -11.87
C GLU A 454 16.26 -17.93 -13.31
N LEU A 455 16.72 -17.13 -14.26
CA LEU A 455 16.50 -17.35 -15.70
C LEU A 455 17.46 -18.38 -16.31
N SER A 456 18.45 -18.85 -15.55
CA SER A 456 19.44 -19.80 -16.08
C SER A 456 18.86 -21.20 -16.24
N LEU A 457 19.35 -21.92 -17.26
CA LEU A 457 19.05 -23.35 -17.49
C LEU A 457 19.47 -24.27 -16.31
N SER A 458 20.17 -23.71 -15.32
CA SER A 458 20.61 -24.42 -14.12
C SER A 458 19.48 -24.75 -13.15
N ASN A 459 18.32 -24.10 -13.29
CA ASN A 459 17.13 -24.42 -12.51
C ASN A 459 17.41 -24.47 -10.99
N TYR A 460 17.89 -23.34 -10.46
CA TYR A 460 18.15 -23.20 -9.03
C TYR A 460 16.89 -22.85 -8.25
N CYS A 461 16.79 -23.29 -6.99
CA CYS A 461 15.67 -22.90 -6.14
C CYS A 461 15.79 -21.41 -5.76
N HIS A 462 14.77 -20.59 -6.05
CA HIS A 462 14.75 -19.15 -5.72
C HIS A 462 15.17 -18.86 -4.26
N PRO A 463 14.66 -19.55 -3.22
CA PRO A 463 15.09 -19.29 -1.84
C PRO A 463 16.60 -19.50 -1.62
N SER A 464 17.20 -20.47 -2.30
CA SER A 464 18.64 -20.72 -2.20
C SER A 464 19.49 -19.69 -2.96
N ILE A 465 18.99 -19.17 -4.10
CA ILE A 465 19.63 -18.07 -4.83
C ILE A 465 19.59 -16.80 -3.99
N PHE A 466 18.40 -16.44 -3.51
CA PHE A 466 18.21 -15.26 -2.69
C PHE A 466 19.06 -15.30 -1.41
N ASN A 467 19.05 -16.42 -0.69
CA ASN A 467 19.85 -16.57 0.51
C ASN A 467 21.36 -16.58 0.20
N GLY A 468 21.75 -17.23 -0.90
CA GLY A 468 23.15 -17.35 -1.32
C GLY A 468 23.77 -16.07 -1.87
N ILE A 469 22.97 -15.14 -2.39
CA ILE A 469 23.44 -13.85 -2.90
C ILE A 469 23.14 -12.71 -1.92
N ILE A 470 21.89 -12.55 -1.51
CA ILE A 470 21.45 -11.41 -0.70
C ILE A 470 21.54 -11.75 0.79
N GLY A 471 21.05 -12.93 1.18
CA GLY A 471 20.99 -13.36 2.58
C GLY A 471 22.37 -13.43 3.25
N ILE A 472 23.43 -13.78 2.51
CA ILE A 472 24.79 -13.79 3.04
C ILE A 472 25.29 -12.40 3.46
N HIS A 473 24.77 -11.34 2.85
CA HIS A 473 25.18 -9.95 3.09
C HIS A 473 24.23 -9.18 4.03
N LYS A 474 22.94 -9.58 4.10
CA LYS A 474 21.97 -9.06 5.08
C LYS A 474 22.22 -9.61 6.48
N ARG A 475 23.39 -9.29 7.04
CA ARG A 475 23.80 -9.71 8.38
C ARG A 475 24.05 -8.53 9.29
N ARG A 476 24.04 -8.79 10.59
CA ARG A 476 24.46 -7.83 11.61
C ARG A 476 25.95 -7.59 11.51
N ILE A 477 26.33 -6.32 11.44
CA ILE A 477 27.73 -5.89 11.50
C ILE A 477 28.06 -5.66 12.97
N PRO A 478 29.01 -6.40 13.56
CA PRO A 478 29.39 -6.17 14.95
C PRO A 478 29.98 -4.78 15.14
N VAL A 479 29.69 -4.12 16.27
CA VAL A 479 30.16 -2.74 16.53
C VAL A 479 31.69 -2.70 16.62
N GLU A 480 32.28 -3.76 17.16
CA GLU A 480 33.72 -3.98 17.27
C GLU A 480 34.41 -4.15 15.91
N HIS A 481 33.67 -4.37 14.82
CA HIS A 481 34.24 -4.41 13.46
C HIS A 481 34.78 -3.04 13.05
N GLY A 482 34.16 -1.96 13.53
CA GLY A 482 34.58 -0.60 13.23
C GLY A 482 34.06 -0.09 11.88
N LEU A 483 34.85 0.78 11.25
CA LEU A 483 34.51 1.38 9.97
C LEU A 483 34.78 0.42 8.81
N ILE A 484 33.93 0.48 7.78
CA ILE A 484 34.07 -0.28 6.55
C ILE A 484 34.05 0.72 5.38
N GLU A 485 35.19 0.86 4.71
CA GLU A 485 35.37 1.55 3.44
C GLU A 485 34.58 0.85 2.34
N VAL A 486 33.80 1.62 1.60
CA VAL A 486 32.89 1.14 0.56
C VAL A 486 32.83 2.18 -0.56
N ARG A 487 32.51 1.75 -1.77
CA ARG A 487 32.26 2.67 -2.90
C ARG A 487 30.90 3.35 -2.78
N SER A 488 29.93 2.67 -2.20
CA SER A 488 28.58 3.16 -1.95
C SER A 488 27.97 2.40 -0.79
N ALA A 489 27.18 3.08 0.02
CA ALA A 489 26.39 2.49 1.08
C ALA A 489 25.27 3.48 1.44
N PHE A 490 24.18 2.94 1.96
CA PHE A 490 23.16 3.68 2.67
C PHE A 490 22.42 2.67 3.52
N ASN A 491 21.99 3.02 4.73
CA ASN A 491 21.22 2.12 5.58
C ASN A 491 20.37 2.96 6.55
N GLY A 492 19.52 3.80 5.96
CA GLY A 492 18.61 4.68 6.67
C GLY A 492 19.19 6.05 7.02
N ALA A 493 20.51 6.21 7.06
CA ALA A 493 21.14 7.52 7.22
C ALA A 493 22.55 7.62 6.62
N GLY A 494 22.94 8.83 6.20
CA GLY A 494 24.26 9.16 5.71
C GLY A 494 24.62 10.63 5.97
N LEU A 495 25.76 10.86 6.64
CA LEU A 495 26.34 12.18 6.91
C LEU A 495 27.44 12.47 5.90
N TYR A 496 27.21 13.46 5.06
CA TYR A 496 28.11 13.90 4.01
C TYR A 496 28.79 15.19 4.43
N LYS A 497 30.11 15.23 4.31
CA LYS A 497 30.88 16.48 4.41
C LYS A 497 30.82 17.18 3.06
N VAL A 498 30.43 18.44 3.05
CA VAL A 498 30.43 19.24 1.84
C VAL A 498 31.80 19.88 1.72
N CYS A 499 32.59 19.40 0.75
CA CYS A 499 33.84 20.06 0.41
C CYS A 499 33.53 21.34 -0.37
N GLU A 500 34.26 22.42 -0.09
CA GLU A 500 34.35 23.58 -0.97
C GLU A 500 35.10 23.15 -2.24
N TYR A 501 34.45 22.42 -3.14
CA TYR A 501 34.88 22.42 -4.53
C TYR A 501 34.52 23.80 -5.09
N GLU A 502 35.54 24.52 -5.54
CA GLU A 502 35.55 25.87 -6.13
C GLU A 502 34.15 26.36 -6.53
N ARG A 503 33.61 27.27 -5.72
CA ARG A 503 32.36 27.98 -6.00
C ARG A 503 32.43 28.80 -7.28
#